data_AF-A0A7S1GN87-F1
#
_entry.id   AF-A0A7S1GN87-F1
#
_cell.length_a   1.000
_cell.length_b   1.000
_cell.length_c   1.000
_cell.angle_alpha   90.00
_cell.angle_beta   90.00
_cell.angle_gamma   90.00
#
_symmetry.space_group_name_H-M   'P 1'
#
loop_
_entity.id
_entity.type
_entity.pdbx_description
1 polymer ?
#
loop_
_entity_poly.entity_id
_entity_poly.type
_entity_poly.pdbx_seq_one_letter_code
_entity_poly.pdbx_strand_id
1 'polypeptide(L)'
;MEKASYRGPWKVHADQMTRRTPKDPRAPKKPGSAFLTFSNSKRAWVAARNPDANNAQISKILSEMWKDASDDVKQQYRQQEANLRAKYKQQMAAWRAEERRKKLERAKAVEEQFRRA
;
A
#
# COMPACT_ATOMS: atom_id res chain seq x y z
N MET A 1 2.68 35.79 -13.46
CA MET A 1 2.39 34.35 -13.29
C MET A 1 2.12 34.06 -11.82
N GLU A 2 0.88 33.69 -11.51
CA GLU A 2 0.17 33.67 -10.21
C GLU A 2 0.70 32.72 -9.11
N LYS A 3 1.98 32.34 -9.10
CA LYS A 3 2.56 31.53 -7.99
C LYS A 3 3.19 32.37 -6.88
N ALA A 4 3.45 33.65 -7.12
CA ALA A 4 4.09 34.54 -6.16
C ALA A 4 3.13 35.14 -5.10
N SER A 5 1.80 35.08 -5.33
CA SER A 5 0.79 35.72 -4.45
C SER A 5 0.08 34.76 -3.49
N TYR A 6 0.45 33.48 -3.42
CA TYR A 6 -0.19 32.54 -2.49
C TYR A 6 0.46 32.62 -1.10
N ARG A 7 -0.20 33.33 -0.18
CA ARG A 7 0.08 33.36 1.27
C ARG A 7 -0.89 32.46 2.05
N GLY A 8 -1.16 31.26 1.54
CA GLY A 8 -1.77 30.16 2.30
C GLY A 8 -0.72 29.12 2.69
N PRO A 9 -1.02 28.16 3.58
CA PRO A 9 -0.01 27.27 4.14
C PRO A 9 0.49 26.25 3.09
N TRP A 10 1.47 26.64 2.27
CA TRP A 10 2.35 25.71 1.55
C TRP A 10 3.15 24.83 2.51
N LYS A 11 3.22 25.23 3.79
CA LYS A 11 3.74 24.45 4.90
C LYS A 11 2.56 23.87 5.68
N VAL A 12 1.98 22.80 5.16
CA VAL A 12 1.38 21.81 6.06
C VAL A 12 2.46 21.46 7.09
N HIS A 13 2.22 21.79 8.36
CA HIS A 13 3.18 21.48 9.42
C HIS A 13 3.53 20.00 9.32
N ALA A 14 4.82 19.65 9.28
CA ALA A 14 5.28 18.27 9.13
C ALA A 14 4.62 17.33 10.17
N ASP A 15 4.23 17.86 11.33
CA ASP A 15 3.42 17.19 12.35
C ASP A 15 2.04 16.71 11.84
N GLN A 16 1.34 17.49 11.01
CA GLN A 16 0.05 17.12 10.44
C GLN A 16 0.18 16.19 9.22
N MET A 17 1.29 16.29 8.46
CA MET A 17 1.57 15.46 7.30
C MET A 17 2.04 14.03 7.65
N THR A 18 2.68 13.86 8.80
CA THR A 18 3.26 12.57 9.25
C THR A 18 2.27 11.72 10.04
N ARG A 19 1.18 12.32 10.57
CA ARG A 19 0.07 11.61 11.22
C ARG A 19 -0.86 10.98 10.18
N ARG A 20 -0.32 10.05 9.38
CA ARG A 20 -1.19 9.11 8.65
C ARG A 20 -1.95 8.32 9.71
N THR A 21 -3.28 8.37 9.67
CA THR A 21 -4.12 7.56 10.54
C THR A 21 -3.63 6.11 10.48
N PRO A 22 -3.20 5.51 11.59
CA PRO A 22 -2.67 4.15 11.58
C PRO A 22 -3.74 3.25 10.97
N LYS A 23 -3.34 2.51 9.93
CA LYS A 23 -4.22 1.50 9.34
C LYS A 23 -4.42 0.42 10.41
N ASP A 24 -5.65 -0.05 10.59
CA ASP A 24 -5.91 -1.16 11.51
C ASP A 24 -4.97 -2.33 11.22
N PRO A 25 -4.28 -2.89 12.23
CA PRO A 25 -3.31 -3.97 12.03
C PRO A 25 -3.96 -5.25 11.51
N ARG A 26 -5.30 -5.37 11.65
CA ARG A 26 -6.11 -6.49 11.14
C ARG A 26 -6.59 -6.26 9.70
N ALA A 27 -6.44 -5.06 9.16
CA ALA A 27 -6.88 -4.77 7.80
C ALA A 27 -5.94 -5.45 6.79
N PRO A 28 -6.48 -6.16 5.78
CA PRO A 28 -5.66 -6.70 4.71
C PRO A 28 -4.79 -5.62 4.06
N LYS A 29 -3.52 -5.94 3.80
CA LYS A 29 -2.56 -5.04 3.14
C LYS A 29 -2.72 -5.12 1.62
N LYS A 30 -2.64 -3.97 0.95
CA LYS A 30 -2.69 -3.90 -0.52
C LYS A 30 -1.55 -4.72 -1.13
N PRO A 31 -1.81 -5.55 -2.16
CA PRO A 31 -0.76 -6.26 -2.85
C PRO A 31 0.13 -5.28 -3.62
N GLY A 32 1.40 -5.67 -3.82
CA GLY A 32 2.32 -4.94 -4.69
C GLY A 32 1.92 -5.06 -6.16
N SER A 33 2.29 -4.07 -6.97
CA SER A 33 2.12 -4.14 -8.43
C SER A 33 3.07 -5.17 -9.05
N ALA A 34 2.86 -5.50 -10.33
CA ALA A 34 3.75 -6.38 -11.09
C ALA A 34 5.25 -5.99 -10.95
N PHE A 35 5.56 -4.70 -11.08
CA PHE A 35 6.92 -4.19 -10.89
C PHE A 35 7.43 -4.34 -9.45
N LEU A 36 6.59 -4.13 -8.44
CA LEU A 36 6.99 -4.31 -7.04
C LEU A 36 7.36 -5.77 -6.74
N THR A 37 6.59 -6.71 -7.27
CA THR A 37 6.85 -8.15 -7.13
C THR A 37 8.16 -8.54 -7.82
N PHE A 38 8.35 -8.09 -9.06
CA PHE A 38 9.60 -8.27 -9.81
C PHE A 38 10.81 -7.68 -9.08
N SER A 39 10.72 -6.40 -8.71
CA SER A 39 11.81 -5.68 -8.04
C SER A 39 12.17 -6.31 -6.70
N ASN A 40 11.20 -6.77 -5.89
CA ASN A 40 11.49 -7.46 -4.64
C ASN A 40 12.24 -8.78 -4.86
N SER A 41 11.89 -9.55 -5.89
CA SER A 41 12.59 -10.79 -6.24
C SER A 41 14.03 -10.53 -6.72
N LYS A 42 14.24 -9.49 -7.53
CA LYS A 42 15.55 -9.18 -8.12
C LYS A 42 16.43 -8.27 -7.26
N ARG A 43 15.88 -7.54 -6.30
CA ARG A 43 16.61 -6.57 -5.47
C ARG A 43 17.77 -7.21 -4.71
N ALA A 44 17.59 -8.39 -4.13
CA ALA A 44 18.66 -9.09 -3.42
C ALA A 44 19.85 -9.41 -4.34
N TRP A 45 19.56 -9.84 -5.56
CA TRP A 45 20.58 -10.13 -6.57
C TRP A 45 21.29 -8.86 -7.07
N VAL A 46 20.56 -7.76 -7.28
CA VAL A 46 21.17 -6.48 -7.68
C VAL A 46 22.03 -5.90 -6.55
N ALA A 47 21.55 -5.99 -5.30
CA ALA A 47 22.28 -5.53 -4.13
C ALA A 47 23.57 -6.34 -3.90
N ALA A 48 23.52 -7.66 -4.07
CA ALA A 48 24.71 -8.51 -3.94
C ALA A 48 25.79 -8.18 -4.99
N ARG A 49 25.38 -7.78 -6.20
CA ARG A 49 26.31 -7.36 -7.27
C ARG A 49 26.81 -5.93 -7.13
N ASN A 50 26.12 -5.11 -6.34
CA ASN A 50 26.44 -3.70 -6.14
C ASN A 50 26.41 -3.39 -4.63
N PRO A 51 27.35 -3.94 -3.85
CA PRO A 51 27.34 -3.77 -2.39
C PRO A 51 27.50 -2.31 -1.95
N ASP A 52 28.17 -1.48 -2.76
CA ASP A 52 28.38 -0.05 -2.49
C ASP A 52 27.23 0.84 -3.00
N ALA A 53 26.28 0.27 -3.75
CA ALA A 53 25.19 1.05 -4.33
C ALA A 53 24.11 1.37 -3.31
N ASN A 54 23.66 2.63 -3.31
CA ASN A 54 22.53 3.06 -2.51
C ASN A 54 21.22 2.48 -3.08
N ASN A 55 20.20 2.36 -2.22
CA ASN A 55 18.84 1.90 -2.57
C ASN A 55 18.24 2.66 -3.78
N ALA A 56 18.57 3.95 -3.94
CA ALA A 56 18.14 4.74 -5.09
C ALA A 56 18.75 4.23 -6.41
N GLN A 57 20.04 3.90 -6.41
CA GLN A 57 20.75 3.35 -7.58
C GLN A 57 20.25 1.94 -7.90
N ILE A 58 20.07 1.10 -6.88
CA ILE A 58 19.47 -0.24 -7.04
C ILE A 58 18.07 -0.14 -7.66
N SER A 59 17.26 0.81 -7.20
CA SER A 59 15.91 1.01 -7.77
C SER A 59 15.94 1.49 -9.21
N LYS A 60 16.94 2.29 -9.60
CA LYS A 60 17.15 2.71 -10.98
C LYS A 60 17.49 1.51 -11.88
N ILE A 61 18.45 0.68 -11.46
CA ILE A 61 18.84 -0.55 -12.19
C ILE A 61 17.63 -1.48 -12.36
N LEU A 62 16.85 -1.71 -11.30
CA LEU A 62 15.65 -2.55 -11.36
C LEU A 62 14.59 -1.99 -12.32
N SER A 63 14.48 -0.67 -12.41
CA SER A 63 13.53 0.00 -13.31
C SER A 63 13.94 -0.16 -14.77
N GLU A 64 15.24 -0.08 -15.06
CA GLU A 64 15.81 -0.33 -16.40
C GLU A 64 15.62 -1.81 -16.79
N MET A 65 15.98 -2.74 -15.90
CA MET A 65 15.76 -4.18 -16.12
C MET A 65 14.30 -4.53 -16.39
N TRP A 66 13.36 -3.85 -15.72
CA TRP A 66 11.93 -4.05 -15.99
C TRP A 66 11.50 -3.49 -17.33
N LYS A 67 12.06 -2.36 -17.79
CA LYS A 67 11.77 -1.82 -19.12
C LYS A 67 12.27 -2.77 -20.22
N ASP A 68 13.45 -3.35 -20.02
CA ASP A 68 14.08 -4.25 -21.00
C ASP A 68 13.56 -5.70 -20.93
N ALA A 69 12.82 -6.06 -19.86
CA ALA A 69 12.20 -7.37 -19.75
C ALA A 69 11.23 -7.63 -20.92
N SER A 70 11.18 -8.89 -21.38
CA SER A 70 10.26 -9.34 -22.42
C SER A 70 8.80 -9.18 -22.00
N ASP A 71 7.91 -9.06 -22.98
CA ASP A 71 6.47 -8.89 -22.69
C ASP A 71 5.90 -10.13 -21.99
N ASP A 72 6.40 -11.34 -22.30
CA ASP A 72 6.01 -12.58 -21.63
C ASP A 72 6.30 -12.53 -20.11
N VAL A 73 7.51 -12.13 -19.72
CA VAL A 73 7.88 -11.96 -18.31
C VAL A 73 7.00 -10.91 -17.65
N LYS A 74 6.79 -9.76 -18.32
CA LYS A 74 5.90 -8.71 -17.81
C LYS A 74 4.47 -9.23 -17.63
N GLN A 75 3.97 -10.03 -18.56
CA GLN A 75 2.63 -10.60 -18.55
C GLN A 75 2.47 -11.61 -17.41
N GLN A 76 3.46 -12.47 -17.15
CA GLN A 76 3.45 -13.36 -16.00
C GLN A 76 3.29 -12.58 -14.68
N TYR A 77 4.06 -11.51 -14.48
CA TYR A 77 3.95 -10.69 -13.27
C TYR A 77 2.63 -9.88 -13.21
N ARG A 78 2.10 -9.42 -14.35
CA ARG A 78 0.77 -8.79 -14.42
C ARG A 78 -0.34 -9.79 -14.03
N GLN A 79 -0.24 -11.04 -14.47
CA GLN A 79 -1.20 -12.09 -14.11
C GLN A 79 -1.12 -12.43 -12.61
N GLN A 80 0.10 -12.53 -12.06
CA GLN A 80 0.30 -12.69 -10.62
C GLN A 80 -0.28 -11.51 -9.83
N GLU A 81 -0.06 -10.27 -10.28
CA GLU A 81 -0.68 -9.09 -9.68
C GLU A 81 -2.21 -9.17 -9.70
N ALA A 82 -2.80 -9.54 -10.84
CA ALA A 82 -4.25 -9.67 -10.98
C ALA A 82 -4.82 -10.70 -9.97
N ASN A 83 -4.16 -11.85 -9.82
CA ASN A 83 -4.54 -12.88 -8.87
C ASN A 83 -4.44 -12.39 -7.41
N LEU A 84 -3.33 -11.73 -7.05
CA LEU A 84 -3.14 -11.15 -5.72
C LEU A 84 -4.17 -10.06 -5.42
N ARG A 85 -4.51 -9.23 -6.42
CA ARG A 85 -5.51 -8.17 -6.31
C ARG A 85 -6.92 -8.73 -6.15
N ALA A 86 -7.26 -9.83 -6.84
CA ALA A 86 -8.52 -10.54 -6.66
C ALA A 86 -8.64 -11.10 -5.23
N LYS A 87 -7.61 -11.79 -4.74
CA LYS A 87 -7.56 -12.30 -3.36
C LYS A 87 -7.69 -11.18 -2.33
N TYR A 88 -6.97 -10.07 -2.52
CA TYR A 88 -7.08 -8.89 -1.67
C TYR A 88 -8.49 -8.31 -1.65
N LYS A 89 -9.17 -8.23 -2.81
CA LYS A 89 -10.54 -7.72 -2.90
C LYS A 89 -11.51 -8.57 -2.06
N GLN A 90 -11.37 -9.89 -2.12
CA GLN A 90 -12.16 -10.82 -1.31
C GLN A 90 -11.88 -10.64 0.19
N GLN A 91 -10.60 -10.65 0.59
CA GLN A 91 -10.20 -10.47 1.99
C GLN A 91 -10.67 -9.11 2.56
N MET A 92 -10.55 -8.04 1.78
CA MET A 92 -11.03 -6.72 2.18
C MET A 92 -12.55 -6.65 2.29
N ALA A 93 -13.29 -7.36 1.43
CA ALA A 93 -14.75 -7.43 1.53
C ALA A 93 -15.16 -8.13 2.83
N ALA A 94 -14.53 -9.26 3.15
CA ALA A 94 -14.75 -9.99 4.40
C ALA A 94 -14.41 -9.13 5.63
N TRP A 95 -13.23 -8.50 5.64
CA TRP A 95 -12.80 -7.63 6.74
C TRP A 95 -13.78 -6.45 6.95
N ARG A 96 -14.22 -5.78 5.86
CA ARG A 96 -15.20 -4.70 5.97
C ARG A 96 -16.55 -5.19 6.49
N ALA A 97 -16.98 -6.39 6.13
CA ALA A 97 -18.22 -6.97 6.64
C ALA A 97 -18.11 -7.28 8.14
N GLU A 98 -16.99 -7.85 8.58
CA GLU A 98 -16.71 -8.12 9.99
C GLU A 98 -16.65 -6.84 10.83
N GLU A 99 -15.97 -5.80 10.34
CA GLU A 99 -15.89 -4.51 11.02
C GLU A 99 -17.28 -3.85 11.17
N ARG A 100 -18.12 -3.94 10.12
CA ARG A 100 -19.52 -3.49 10.22
C ARG A 100 -20.30 -4.28 11.27
N ARG A 101 -20.14 -5.60 11.31
CA ARG A 101 -20.81 -6.47 12.29
C ARG A 101 -20.40 -6.09 13.72
N LYS A 102 -19.10 -5.95 13.99
CA LYS A 102 -18.58 -5.55 15.31
C LYS A 102 -19.08 -4.18 15.72
N LYS A 103 -19.13 -3.23 14.79
CA LYS A 103 -19.66 -1.88 15.05
C LYS A 103 -21.14 -1.92 15.43
N LEU A 104 -21.93 -2.75 14.74
CA LEU A 104 -23.35 -2.93 15.05
C LEU A 104 -23.56 -3.61 16.41
N GLU A 105 -22.81 -4.66 16.70
CA GLU A 105 -22.87 -5.36 18.00
C GLU A 105 -22.50 -4.42 19.15
N ARG A 106 -21.43 -3.62 18.99
CA ARG A 106 -21.05 -2.60 19.97
C ARG A 106 -22.14 -1.55 20.16
N ALA A 107 -22.78 -1.09 19.08
CA ALA A 107 -23.88 -0.13 19.17
C ALA A 107 -25.08 -0.70 19.93
N LYS A 108 -25.45 -1.97 19.64
CA LYS A 108 -26.52 -2.68 20.35
C LYS A 108 -26.19 -2.88 21.83
N ALA A 109 -24.96 -3.25 22.17
CA ALA A 109 -24.53 -3.42 23.55
C ALA A 109 -24.60 -2.10 24.33
N VAL A 110 -24.21 -0.98 23.72
CA VAL A 110 -24.33 0.36 24.32
C VAL A 110 -25.80 0.74 24.54
N GLU A 111 -26.66 0.46 23.55
CA GLU A 111 -28.10 0.71 23.65
C GLU A 111 -28.74 -0.14 24.77
N GLU A 112 -28.38 -1.42 24.86
CA GLU A 112 -28.88 -2.31 25.91
C GLU A 112 -28.39 -1.91 27.30
N GLN A 113 -27.12 -1.47 27.42
CA GLN A 113 -26.58 -0.92 28.65
C GLN A 113 -27.32 0.34 29.09
N PHE A 114 -27.63 1.23 28.14
CA PHE A 114 -28.41 2.44 28.43
C PHE A 114 -29.86 2.12 28.79
N ARG A 115 -30.47 1.09 28.20
CA ARG A 115 -31.83 0.65 28.53
C ARG A 115 -31.94 -0.03 29.92
N ARG A 116 -30.85 -0.65 30.38
CA ARG A 116 -30.77 -1.34 31.68
C ARG A 116 -30.36 -0.44 32.85
N ALA A 117 -29.91 0.78 32.58
CA ALA A 117 -29.57 1.80 33.57
C ALA A 117 -30.79 2.67 33.87
#